data_AF-A0A800CDH1-F1
#
_entry.id   AF-A0A800CDH1-F1
#
_cell.length_a   1.000
_cell.length_b   1.000
_cell.length_c   1.000
_cell.angle_alpha   90.00
_cell.angle_beta   90.00
_cell.angle_gamma   90.00
#
_symmetry.space_group_name_H-M   'P 1'
#
loop_
_entity.id
_entity.type
_entity.pdbx_description
1 polymer ?
#
loop_
_entity_poly.entity_id
_entity_poly.type
_entity_poly.pdbx_seq_one_letter_code
_entity_poly.pdbx_strand_id
1 'polypeptide(L)' 'GMWSDLETGDNDFIPRKHTVIVQPGSRISYRVTVDAEGGWAYHCHLLYHMLGMFREVQVS' A
#
# COMPACT_ATOMS: atom_id res chain seq x y z
N GLY A 1 -2.70 -7.68 9.76
CA GLY A 1 -1.55 -7.62 8.84
C GLY A 1 -1.49 -6.28 8.15
N MET A 2 -0.47 -6.06 7.33
CA MET A 2 -0.16 -4.75 6.71
C MET A 2 -1.09 -4.37 5.54
N TRP A 3 -2.38 -4.17 5.82
CA TRP A 3 -3.39 -3.78 4.84
C TRP A 3 -3.36 -2.28 4.52
N SER A 4 -3.80 -1.92 3.31
CA SER A 4 -4.03 -0.54 2.90
C SER A 4 -5.51 -0.19 3.04
N ASP A 5 -5.85 0.64 4.02
CA ASP A 5 -7.19 1.20 4.21
C ASP A 5 -7.28 2.52 3.42
N LEU A 6 -7.83 2.45 2.20
CA LEU A 6 -7.73 3.50 1.17
C LEU A 6 -8.55 4.74 1.54
N GLU A 7 -7.91 5.91 1.54
CA GLU A 7 -8.60 7.18 1.76
C GLU A 7 -9.31 7.62 0.48
N THR A 8 -10.64 7.74 0.56
CA THR A 8 -11.52 8.07 -0.57
C THR A 8 -11.96 9.54 -0.57
N GLY A 9 -11.70 10.27 0.52
CA GLY A 9 -12.29 11.58 0.81
C GLY A 9 -13.58 11.50 1.63
N ASP A 10 -14.16 10.30 1.78
CA ASP A 10 -15.29 10.02 2.66
C ASP A 10 -14.80 9.16 3.85
N ASN A 11 -14.93 9.68 5.07
CA ASN A 11 -14.47 8.98 6.27
C ASN A 11 -15.37 7.79 6.66
N ASP A 12 -16.61 7.73 6.14
CA ASP A 12 -17.52 6.61 6.37
C ASP A 12 -17.31 5.47 5.38
N PHE A 13 -16.48 5.69 4.34
CA PHE A 13 -16.20 4.71 3.30
C PHE A 13 -14.69 4.55 3.03
N ILE A 14 -14.06 3.64 3.76
CA ILE A 14 -12.62 3.34 3.69
C ILE A 14 -12.41 1.87 3.29
N PRO A 15 -12.29 1.55 1.98
CA PRO A 15 -12.09 0.20 1.52
C PRO A 15 -10.74 -0.37 1.92
N ARG A 16 -10.73 -1.58 2.46
CA ARG A 16 -9.52 -2.35 2.77
C ARG A 16 -9.01 -3.08 1.52
N LYS A 17 -7.73 -2.88 1.17
CA LYS A 17 -7.10 -3.49 -0.01
C LYS A 17 -5.67 -3.96 0.29
N HIS A 18 -5.21 -4.99 -0.44
CA HIS A 18 -3.79 -5.40 -0.46
C HIS A 18 -3.00 -4.75 -1.61
N THR A 19 -3.69 -4.15 -2.57
CA THR A 19 -3.09 -3.46 -3.71
C THR A 19 -3.96 -2.28 -4.09
N VAL A 20 -3.32 -1.13 -4.31
CA VAL A 20 -3.97 0.14 -4.66
C VAL A 20 -3.47 0.63 -6.01
N ILE A 21 -4.34 1.32 -6.75
CA ILE A 21 -4.01 1.89 -8.06
C ILE A 21 -3.69 3.37 -7.88
N VAL A 22 -2.54 3.80 -8.37
CA VAL A 22 -2.17 5.22 -8.49
C VAL A 22 -2.28 5.59 -9.97
N GLN A 23 -3.12 6.57 -10.29
CA GLN A 23 -3.29 7.03 -11.67
C GLN A 23 -2.07 7.85 -12.13
N PRO A 24 -1.79 7.94 -13.43
CA PRO A 24 -0.70 8.76 -13.96
C PRO A 24 -0.80 10.22 -13.48
N GLY A 25 0.30 10.80 -13.01
CA GLY A 25 0.35 12.19 -12.53
C GLY A 25 -0.43 12.45 -11.23
N SER A 26 -0.95 11.41 -10.58
CA SER A 26 -1.73 11.54 -9.35
C SER A 26 -0.93 11.14 -8.11
N ARG A 27 -1.48 11.50 -6.94
CA ARG A 27 -1.06 11.03 -5.63
C ARG A 27 -2.27 10.50 -4.89
N ILE A 28 -2.08 9.41 -4.15
CA ILE A 28 -3.08 8.87 -3.22
C ILE A 28 -2.49 8.75 -1.82
N SER A 29 -3.35 8.54 -0.84
CA SER A 29 -2.99 8.16 0.53
C SER A 29 -3.86 7.01 1.00
N TYR A 30 -3.33 6.21 1.93
CA TYR A 30 -4.06 5.14 2.60
C TYR A 30 -3.48 4.98 4.01
N ARG A 31 -4.29 4.45 4.91
CA ARG A 31 -3.91 4.17 6.29
C ARG A 31 -3.40 2.74 6.40
N VAL A 32 -2.47 2.53 7.32
CA VAL A 32 -1.93 1.21 7.62
C VAL A 32 -2.00 0.99 9.11
N THR A 33 -2.61 -0.12 9.53
CA THR A 33 -2.47 -0.63 10.89
C THR A 33 -1.25 -1.53 10.94
N VAL A 34 -0.28 -1.18 11.78
CA VAL A 34 0.98 -1.91 11.93
C VAL A 34 0.81 -2.97 13.03
N ASP A 35 0.23 -4.11 12.67
CA ASP A 35 -0.16 -5.19 13.59
C ASP A 35 0.52 -6.54 13.31
N ALA A 36 1.55 -6.56 12.45
CA ALA A 36 2.26 -7.77 12.09
C ALA A 36 3.77 -7.53 11.93
N GLU A 37 4.57 -8.14 12.81
CA GLU A 37 6.03 -8.04 12.85
C GLU A 37 6.70 -8.68 11.62
N GLY A 38 7.91 -8.21 11.31
CA GLY A 38 8.76 -8.74 10.24
C GLY A 38 8.94 -7.78 9.05
N GLY A 39 9.59 -8.32 8.00
CA GLY A 39 9.83 -7.62 6.75
C GLY A 39 8.68 -7.78 5.75
N TRP A 40 8.16 -6.66 5.26
CA TRP A 40 7.02 -6.61 4.35
C TRP A 40 7.41 -6.02 3.00
N ALA A 41 7.10 -6.75 1.92
CA ALA A 41 7.31 -6.26 0.57
C ALA A 41 6.33 -5.12 0.26
N TYR A 42 6.86 -3.99 -0.21
CA TYR A 42 6.10 -2.85 -0.67
C TYR A 42 6.59 -2.42 -2.05
N HIS A 43 5.82 -2.72 -3.09
CA HIS A 43 6.30 -2.63 -4.46
C HIS A 43 5.18 -2.36 -5.47
N CYS A 44 5.56 -1.96 -6.68
CA CYS A 44 4.64 -1.87 -7.81
C CYS A 44 4.24 -3.29 -8.27
N HIS A 45 2.95 -3.52 -8.49
CA HIS A 45 2.42 -4.84 -8.86
C HIS A 45 2.40 -5.10 -10.39
N LEU A 46 3.12 -4.27 -11.16
CA LEU A 46 3.44 -4.54 -12.56
C LEU A 46 4.73 -5.35 -12.60
N LEU A 47 4.65 -6.59 -13.08
CA LEU A 47 5.75 -7.58 -12.99
C LEU A 47 7.09 -7.02 -13.49
N TYR A 48 7.09 -6.31 -14.62
CA TYR A 48 8.31 -5.74 -15.21
C TYR A 48 8.86 -4.52 -14.46
N HIS A 49 8.09 -3.90 -13.55
CA HIS A 49 8.57 -2.82 -12.67
C HIS A 49 9.19 -3.33 -11.37
N MET A 50 8.86 -4.56 -10.94
CA MET A 50 9.28 -5.09 -9.64
C MET A 50 10.80 -5.16 -9.47
N LEU A 51 11.57 -5.24 -10.56
CA LEU A 51 13.03 -5.30 -10.54
C LEU A 51 13.69 -4.01 -9.98
N GLY A 52 12.97 -2.89 -9.93
CA GLY A 52 13.47 -1.62 -9.39
C GLY A 52 12.50 -0.87 -8.49
N MET A 53 11.19 -0.98 -8.74
CA MET A 53 10.15 -0.36 -7.92
C MET A 53 9.73 -1.27 -6.76
N PHE A 54 10.69 -1.58 -5.88
CA PHE A 54 10.53 -2.46 -4.73
C PHE A 54 11.17 -1.85 -3.49
N ARG A 55 10.50 -1.97 -2.35
CA ARG A 55 10.97 -1.60 -1.02
C ARG A 55 10.57 -2.67 -0.01
N GLU A 56 11.30 -2.73 1.09
CA GLU A 56 10.92 -3.50 2.26
C GLU A 56 10.53 -2.52 3.38
N VAL A 57 9.43 -2.81 4.06
CA VAL A 57 9.00 -2.12 5.27
C VAL A 57 9.26 -3.06 6.45
N GLN A 58 10.09 -2.62 7.40
CA GLN A 58 10.38 -3.38 8.60
C GLN A 58 9.43 -2.98 9.74
N VAL A 59 8.84 -3.99 10.39
CA VAL A 59 8.03 -3.84 11.60
C VAL A 59 8.72 -4.62 12.71
N SER A 60 9.11 -3.90 13.76
CA SER A 60 9.84 -4.41 14.94
C SER A 60 9.47 -3.63 16.18
#